data_AF-A0A3D8TYJ2-F1
#
_entry.id   AF-A0A3D8TYJ2-F1
#
_cell.length_a   1.000
_cell.length_b   1.000
_cell.length_c   1.000
_cell.angle_alpha   90.00
_cell.angle_beta   90.00
_cell.angle_gamma   90.00
#
_symmetry.space_group_name_H-M   'P 1'
#
loop_
_entity.id
_entity.type
_entity.pdbx_description
1 polymer ?
#
loop_
_entity_poly.entity_id
_entity_poly.type
_entity_poly.pdbx_seq_one_letter_code
_entity_poly.pdbx_strand_id
1 'polypeptide(L)' 'MPKTDGYLELLHRTLKRLETAVFDEGTPPRDLASLTRRLLAVSREIERLESENGGVNASTATEVEAEPFVPSEV' A
#
# COMPACT_ATOMS: atom_id res chain seq x y z
N MET A 1 -14.33 21.80 10.81
CA MET A 1 -13.32 21.01 10.09
C MET A 1 -13.26 19.66 10.77
N PRO A 2 -13.81 18.58 10.17
CA PRO A 2 -13.64 17.27 10.76
C PRO A 2 -12.14 16.96 10.78
N LYS A 3 -11.63 16.66 11.97
CA LYS A 3 -10.19 16.52 12.26
C LYS A 3 -9.53 15.39 11.44
N THR A 4 -10.35 14.48 10.91
CA THR A 4 -10.01 13.35 10.06
C THR A 4 -9.49 13.76 8.68
N ASP A 5 -10.07 14.76 8.03
CA ASP A 5 -9.64 15.17 6.67
C ASP A 5 -8.19 15.68 6.66
N GLY A 6 -7.82 16.49 7.66
CA GLY A 6 -6.46 17.00 7.79
C GLY A 6 -5.42 15.93 8.16
N TYR A 7 -5.84 14.86 8.86
CA TYR A 7 -4.96 13.74 9.18
C TYR A 7 -4.75 12.82 7.96
N LEU A 8 -5.81 12.55 7.19
CA LEU A 8 -5.73 11.80 5.95
C LEU A 8 -4.84 12.50 4.92
N GLU A 9 -4.94 13.83 4.79
CA GLU A 9 -4.01 14.63 3.97
C GLU A 9 -2.55 14.55 4.43
N LEU A 10 -2.31 14.45 5.74
CA LEU A 10 -0.96 14.29 6.29
C LEU A 10 -0.40 12.91 5.94
N LEU A 11 -1.22 11.86 6.02
CA LEU A 11 -0.83 10.51 5.66
C LEU A 11 -0.52 10.41 4.17
N HIS A 12 -1.33 10.97 3.29
CA HIS A 12 -1.05 11.02 1.85
C HIS A 12 0.26 11.74 1.51
N ARG A 13 0.52 12.87 2.17
CA ARG A 13 1.82 13.58 2.02
C ARG A 13 2.99 12.73 2.52
N THR A 14 2.79 11.98 3.60
CA THR A 14 3.82 11.10 4.17
C THR A 14 4.09 9.92 3.27
N LEU A 15 3.05 9.28 2.72
CA LEU A 15 3.13 8.18 1.76
C LEU A 15 4.00 8.58 0.56
N LYS A 16 3.69 9.71 -0.09
CA LYS A 16 4.45 10.21 -1.24
C LYS A 16 5.94 10.44 -0.93
N ARG A 17 6.27 10.91 0.27
CA ARG A 17 7.67 11.10 0.70
C ARG A 17 8.38 9.77 0.93
N LEU A 18 7.68 8.79 1.48
CA LEU A 18 8.22 7.44 1.69
C LEU A 18 8.43 6.71 0.37
N GLU A 19 7.49 6.80 -0.58
CA GLU A 19 7.66 6.25 -1.93
C GLU A 19 8.89 6.85 -2.60
N THR A 20 9.00 8.19 -2.58
CA THR A 20 10.16 8.89 -3.16
C THR A 20 11.47 8.37 -2.54
N ALA A 21 11.53 8.26 -1.21
CA ALA A 21 12.74 7.79 -0.53
C ALA A 21 13.05 6.31 -0.82
N VAL A 22 12.04 5.42 -0.91
CA VAL A 22 12.28 4.00 -1.19
C VAL A 22 12.87 3.78 -2.59
N PHE A 23 12.48 4.60 -3.57
CA PHE A 23 12.94 4.48 -4.96
C PHE A 23 14.11 5.41 -5.32
N ASP A 24 14.57 6.24 -4.40
CA ASP A 24 15.73 7.11 -4.61
C ASP A 24 17.04 6.32 -4.50
N GLU A 25 17.87 6.36 -5.55
CA GLU A 25 19.18 5.67 -5.59
C GLU A 25 20.15 6.18 -4.51
N GLY A 26 19.96 7.41 -4.02
CA GLY A 26 20.73 7.99 -2.93
C GLY A 26 20.34 7.46 -1.54
N THR A 27 19.26 6.70 -1.43
CA THR A 27 18.79 6.16 -0.15
C THR A 27 19.67 4.98 0.29
N PRO A 28 20.27 5.04 1.50
CA PRO A 28 21.13 3.96 1.97
C PRO A 28 20.37 2.62 2.03
N PRO A 29 20.94 1.51 1.51
CA PRO A 29 20.26 0.20 1.51
C PRO A 29 19.82 -0.27 2.90
N ARG A 30 20.57 0.10 3.95
CA ARG A 30 20.23 -0.20 5.35
C ARG A 30 18.90 0.42 5.80
N ASP A 31 18.50 1.54 5.18
CA ASP A 31 17.31 2.29 5.56
C ASP A 31 16.06 1.78 4.82
N LEU A 32 16.22 1.11 3.67
CA LEU A 32 15.12 0.59 2.85
C LEU A 32 14.16 -0.31 3.62
N ALA A 33 14.68 -1.19 4.48
CA ALA A 33 13.83 -2.07 5.27
C ALA A 33 12.94 -1.28 6.26
N SER A 34 13.46 -0.20 6.83
CA SER A 34 12.69 0.67 7.73
C SER A 34 11.69 1.54 6.96
N LEU A 35 12.06 2.03 5.78
CA LEU A 35 11.22 2.86 4.94
C LEU A 35 10.05 2.08 4.33
N THR A 36 10.30 0.86 3.84
CA THR A 36 9.25 -0.03 3.31
C THR A 36 8.25 -0.45 4.39
N ARG A 37 8.71 -0.73 5.63
CA ARG A 37 7.80 -0.99 6.77
C ARG A 37 6.93 0.23 7.09
N ARG A 38 7.50 1.43 7.09
CA ARG A 38 6.75 2.68 7.31
C ARG A 38 5.75 2.94 6.19
N LEU A 39 6.15 2.69 4.94
CA LEU A 39 5.29 2.82 3.76
C LEU A 39 4.04 1.94 3.93
N LEU A 40 4.23 0.64 4.20
CA LEU A 40 3.13 -0.30 4.40
C LEU A 40 2.21 0.11 5.58
N ALA A 41 2.79 0.59 6.68
CA ALA A 41 2.01 1.05 7.82
C ALA A 41 1.13 2.26 7.47
N VAL A 42 1.67 3.22 6.72
CA VAL A 42 0.92 4.41 6.28
C VAL A 42 -0.18 4.03 5.29
N SER A 43 0.10 3.15 4.32
CA SER A 43 -0.91 2.66 3.37
C SER A 43 -2.09 2.00 4.08
N ARG A 44 -1.84 1.11 5.05
CA ARG A 44 -2.90 0.44 5.82
C ARG A 44 -3.76 1.41 6.64
N GLU A 45 -3.14 2.45 7.19
CA GLU A 45 -3.86 3.47 7.96
C GLU A 45 -4.76 4.32 7.05
N ILE A 46 -4.31 4.64 5.84
CA ILE A 46 -5.14 5.31 4.83
C ILE A 46 -6.33 4.42 4.45
N GLU A 47 -6.09 3.15 4.11
CA GLU A 47 -7.14 2.17 3.79
C GLU A 47 -8.18 2.06 4.91
N ARG A 48 -7.72 2.02 6.17
CA ARG A 48 -8.60 1.99 7.35
C ARG A 48 -9.48 3.23 7.43
N LEU A 49 -8.89 4.43 7.31
CA LEU A 49 -9.61 5.69 7.42
C LEU A 49 -10.60 5.90 6.26
N GLU A 50 -10.21 5.52 5.04
CA GLU A 50 -11.08 5.61 3.87
C GLU A 50 -12.26 4.64 3.98
N SER A 51 -12.02 3.42 4.48
CA SER A 51 -13.07 2.44 4.76
C SER A 51 -14.05 2.94 5.84
N GLU A 52 -13.55 3.55 6.91
CA GLU A 52 -14.36 4.13 7.99
C GLU A 52 -15.20 5.33 7.51
N ASN A 53 -14.72 6.07 6.51
CA ASN A 53 -15.38 7.25 5.96
C ASN A 53 -16.37 6.93 4.82
N GLY A 54 -16.72 5.65 4.62
CA GLY A 54 -17.68 5.20 3.62
C GLY A 54 -17.07 4.83 2.26
N GLY A 55 -15.75 4.64 2.20
CA GLY A 55 -15.02 4.16 1.04
C GLY A 55 -15.44 2.74 0.65
N VAL A 56 -16.18 2.66 -0.46
CA VAL A 56 -16.56 1.42 -1.13
C VAL A 56 -15.30 0.75 -1.71
N ASN A 57 -15.05 -0.49 -1.28
CA ASN A 57 -14.36 -1.61 -1.96
C ASN A 57 -13.23 -2.27 -1.14
N ALA A 58 -13.62 -3.04 -0.13
CA ALA A 58 -12.95 -4.32 0.13
C ALA A 58 -13.31 -5.32 -1.00
N SER A 59 -12.88 -5.05 -2.24
CA SER A 59 -13.07 -5.98 -3.36
C SER A 59 -11.98 -7.04 -3.33
N THR A 60 -12.28 -8.07 -2.56
CA THR A 60 -12.06 -9.49 -2.90
C THR A 60 -10.83 -9.81 -3.75
N ALA A 61 -9.80 -10.35 -3.10
CA ALA A 61 -8.90 -11.27 -3.78
C ALA A 61 -9.75 -12.45 -4.29
N THR A 62 -10.17 -12.40 -5.54
CA THR A 62 -10.79 -13.54 -6.21
C THR A 62 -9.72 -14.60 -6.34
N GLU A 63 -9.89 -15.71 -5.62
CA GLU A 63 -9.14 -16.93 -5.81
C GLU A 63 -9.27 -17.33 -7.29
N VAL A 64 -8.17 -17.22 -8.03
CA VAL A 64 -8.11 -17.71 -9.41
C VAL A 64 -7.92 -19.21 -9.28
N GLU A 65 -8.97 -20.00 -9.54
CA GLU A 65 -8.85 -21.46 -9.63
C GLU A 65 -7.73 -21.78 -10.63
N ALA A 66 -6.67 -22.44 -10.16
CA ALA A 66 -5.56 -22.82 -11.00
C ALA A 66 -6.05 -23.88 -12.00
N GLU A 67 -6.10 -23.55 -13.28
CA GLU A 67 -6.29 -24.57 -14.31
C GLU A 67 -5.17 -25.63 -14.20
N PRO A 68 -5.51 -26.93 -14.27
CA PRO A 68 -4.51 -27.99 -14.17
C PRO A 68 -3.54 -27.88 -15.33
N PHE A 69 -2.23 -27.88 -15.02
CA PHE A 69 -1.17 -27.89 -16.03
C PHE A 69 -1.26 -29.16 -16.89
N VAL A 70 -1.58 -29.01 -18.17
CA VAL A 70 -1.59 -30.11 -19.14
C VAL A 70 -0.32 -30.01 -19.98
N PRO A 71 0.70 -30.87 -19.76
CA PRO A 71 1.87 -30.89 -20.63
C PRO A 71 1.47 -31.44 -22.00
N SER A 72 1.76 -30.71 -23.08
CA SER A 72 1.65 -31.24 -24.43
C SER A 72 2.80 -32.20 -24.69
N GLU A 73 2.48 -33.45 -25.01
CA GLU A 73 3.43 -34.47 -25.43
C GLU A 73 4.12 -34.05 -26.74
N VAL A 74 5.44 -34.18 -26.81
CA VAL A 74 6.29 -33.85 -27.99
C VAL A 74 6.71 -35.12 -28.68
#